data_AF-A0A2I1ELW2-F1
#
_entry.id   AF-A0A2I1ELW2-F1
#
_cell.length_a   1.000
_cell.length_b   1.000
_cell.length_c   1.000
_cell.angle_alpha   90.00
_cell.angle_beta   90.00
_cell.angle_gamma   90.00
#
_symmetry.space_group_name_H-M   'P 1'
#
loop_
_entity.id
_entity.type
_entity.pdbx_description
1 polymer ?
#
loop_
_entity_poly.entity_id
_entity_poly.type
_entity_poly.pdbx_seq_one_letter_code
_entity_poly.pdbx_strand_id
1 'polypeptide(L)'
;MSVEMIGSEKSAQNRQASETQKILAQIEEAVREKQGQQYDRGYKELIHHKLSNMCKAHNGNWFTASNVICMVGNDQWRSDAGAWFQWPSYHEPIKNYCIPPDLWLEVFYNRDLDRENVLEKIDKVQHDLDGIFNIEFVTIALPDRRSHFCGNPNLGAISILANPTSQNTRPYLAPYLIHWNANNIPVYYIVNWNHHVDIEMWHFNIILNIISRPWSLENDKLNLIIIFCTTKWHIIDGLNLF
;
A
#
# COMPACT_ATOMS: atom_id res chain seq x y z
N MET A 1 -30.72 58.10 -9.39
CA MET A 1 -29.63 57.28 -9.96
C MET A 1 -29.27 56.27 -8.88
N SER A 2 -29.74 55.03 -9.02
CA SER A 2 -29.60 53.97 -8.03
C SER A 2 -28.67 52.92 -8.64
N VAL A 3 -27.51 52.69 -8.02
CA VAL A 3 -26.53 51.71 -8.49
C VAL A 3 -26.75 50.43 -7.67
N GLU A 4 -27.15 49.35 -8.35
CA GLU A 4 -27.31 48.03 -7.76
C GLU A 4 -25.96 47.35 -7.52
N MET A 5 -25.64 47.10 -6.25
CA MET A 5 -24.47 46.36 -5.77
C MET A 5 -24.72 44.83 -5.83
N ILE A 6 -24.93 44.26 -7.02
CA ILE A 6 -25.26 42.81 -7.16
C ILE A 6 -24.00 41.93 -7.35
N GLY A 7 -22.84 42.52 -7.69
CA GLY A 7 -21.62 41.77 -8.02
C GLY A 7 -20.83 41.20 -6.83
N SER A 8 -20.93 41.83 -5.65
CA SER A 8 -20.11 41.49 -4.48
C SER A 8 -20.59 40.22 -3.75
N GLU A 9 -21.90 40.13 -3.49
CA GLU A 9 -22.49 39.06 -2.68
C GLU A 9 -22.42 37.69 -3.36
N LYS A 10 -22.63 37.62 -4.68
CA LYS A 10 -22.49 36.36 -5.44
C LYS A 10 -21.06 35.81 -5.41
N SER A 11 -20.06 36.70 -5.43
CA SER A 11 -18.65 36.26 -5.36
C SER A 11 -18.26 35.74 -3.97
N ALA A 12 -18.80 36.36 -2.91
CA ALA A 12 -18.61 35.94 -1.53
C ALA A 12 -19.33 34.62 -1.22
N GLN A 13 -20.58 34.47 -1.70
CA GLN A 13 -21.35 33.23 -1.57
C GLN A 13 -20.69 32.06 -2.31
N ASN A 14 -20.15 32.27 -3.52
CA ASN A 14 -19.45 31.22 -4.24
C ASN A 14 -18.12 30.81 -3.59
N ARG A 15 -17.37 31.76 -3.00
CA ARG A 15 -16.17 31.44 -2.21
C ARG A 15 -16.52 30.65 -0.95
N GLN A 16 -17.55 31.06 -0.23
CA GLN A 16 -18.00 30.41 0.98
C GLN A 16 -18.56 29.00 0.71
N ALA A 17 -19.28 28.80 -0.41
CA ALA A 17 -19.71 27.48 -0.86
C ALA A 17 -18.54 26.56 -1.21
N SER A 18 -17.50 27.10 -1.87
CA SER A 18 -16.26 26.36 -2.18
C SER A 18 -15.47 25.95 -0.94
N GLU A 19 -15.34 26.83 0.05
CA GLU A 19 -14.70 26.51 1.33
C GLU A 19 -15.49 25.47 2.11
N THR A 20 -16.83 25.58 2.11
CA THR A 20 -17.70 24.62 2.79
C THR A 20 -17.57 23.22 2.18
N GLN A 21 -17.46 23.11 0.86
CA GLN A 21 -17.21 21.83 0.18
C GLN A 21 -15.85 21.22 0.53
N LYS A 22 -14.79 22.04 0.61
CA LYS A 22 -13.45 21.57 1.05
C LYS A 22 -13.47 21.05 2.48
N ILE A 23 -14.15 21.76 3.38
CA ILE A 23 -14.28 21.35 4.79
C ILE A 23 -15.08 20.04 4.89
N LEU A 24 -16.15 19.88 4.12
CA LEU A 24 -16.93 18.63 4.11
C LEU A 24 -16.06 17.44 3.68
N ALA A 25 -15.28 17.60 2.60
CA ALA A 25 -14.40 16.54 2.11
C ALA A 25 -13.36 16.10 3.17
N GLN A 26 -12.76 17.07 3.87
CA GLN A 26 -11.80 16.80 4.96
C GLN A 26 -12.46 16.12 6.17
N ILE A 27 -13.69 16.51 6.53
CA ILE A 27 -14.42 15.89 7.64
C ILE A 27 -14.78 14.45 7.30
N GLU A 28 -15.27 14.19 6.09
CA GLU A 28 -15.58 12.84 5.67
C GLU A 28 -14.32 11.95 5.64
N GLU A 29 -13.18 12.48 5.20
CA GLU A 29 -11.89 11.78 5.23
C GLU A 29 -11.49 11.41 6.67
N ALA A 30 -11.55 12.37 7.60
CA ALA A 30 -11.23 12.14 9.01
C ALA A 30 -12.19 11.14 9.70
N VAL A 31 -13.48 11.16 9.34
CA VAL A 31 -14.47 10.20 9.85
C VAL A 31 -14.19 8.80 9.29
N ARG A 32 -13.81 8.69 8.01
CA ARG A 32 -13.45 7.43 7.36
C ARG A 32 -12.19 6.81 7.96
N GLU A 33 -11.14 7.59 8.20
CA GLU A 33 -9.93 7.11 8.87
C GLU A 33 -10.23 6.49 10.24
N LYS A 34 -11.08 7.16 11.03
CA LYS A 34 -11.51 6.64 12.35
C LYS A 34 -12.31 5.34 12.26
N GLN A 35 -13.20 5.22 11.27
CA GLN A 35 -13.94 3.98 11.05
C GLN A 35 -13.02 2.85 10.58
N GLY A 36 -12.09 3.14 9.67
CA GLY A 36 -11.06 2.19 9.21
C GLY A 36 -10.21 1.65 10.36
N GLN A 37 -9.74 2.53 11.26
CA GLN A 37 -9.00 2.12 12.47
C GLN A 37 -9.80 1.22 13.41
N GLN A 38 -11.12 1.46 13.55
CA GLN A 38 -11.98 0.66 14.41
C GLN A 38 -12.17 -0.77 13.88
N TYR A 39 -12.23 -0.95 12.57
CA TYR A 39 -12.28 -2.27 11.93
C TYR A 39 -10.92 -2.97 11.90
N ASP A 40 -9.84 -2.20 11.77
CA ASP A 40 -8.48 -2.72 11.63
C ASP A 40 -7.90 -3.30 12.92
N ARG A 41 -8.36 -2.93 14.12
CA ARG A 41 -7.88 -3.47 15.43
C ARG A 41 -6.33 -3.58 15.56
N GLY A 42 -5.56 -2.81 14.80
CA GLY A 42 -4.09 -2.86 14.76
C GLY A 42 -3.49 -3.95 13.86
N TYR A 43 -4.26 -4.57 12.96
CA TYR A 43 -3.76 -5.60 12.04
C TYR A 43 -2.89 -5.01 10.93
N LYS A 44 -3.26 -3.87 10.32
CA LYS A 44 -2.39 -3.16 9.36
C LYS A 44 -1.06 -2.77 10.02
N GLU A 45 -1.12 -2.19 11.23
CA GLU A 45 0.09 -1.86 12.00
C GLU A 45 0.95 -3.10 12.32
N LEU A 46 0.33 -4.24 12.64
CA LEU A 46 1.07 -5.50 12.82
C LEU A 46 1.74 -5.97 11.52
N ILE A 47 1.08 -5.78 10.36
CA ILE A 47 1.67 -6.07 9.04
C ILE A 47 2.85 -5.14 8.81
N HIS A 48 2.68 -3.82 8.95
CA HIS A 48 3.73 -2.83 8.78
C HIS A 48 4.96 -3.20 9.61
N HIS A 49 4.77 -3.51 10.90
CA HIS A 49 5.85 -3.92 11.79
C HIS A 49 6.55 -5.21 11.33
N LYS A 50 5.79 -6.22 10.88
CA LYS A 50 6.36 -7.47 10.39
C LYS A 50 7.09 -7.30 9.06
N LEU A 51 6.60 -6.45 8.17
CA LEU A 51 7.27 -6.11 6.92
C LEU A 51 8.59 -5.38 7.19
N SER A 52 8.59 -4.36 8.06
CA SER A 52 9.83 -3.68 8.46
C SER A 52 10.85 -4.64 9.07
N ASN A 53 10.42 -5.57 9.94
CA ASN A 53 11.30 -6.58 10.52
C ASN A 53 11.85 -7.55 9.46
N MET A 54 11.09 -7.91 8.43
CA MET A 54 11.55 -8.73 7.32
C MET A 54 12.67 -8.02 6.55
N CYS A 55 12.45 -6.77 6.16
CA CYS A 55 13.47 -5.96 5.48
C CYS A 55 14.75 -5.84 6.32
N LYS A 56 14.61 -5.62 7.63
CA LYS A 56 15.75 -5.54 8.56
C LYS A 56 16.50 -6.87 8.72
N ALA A 57 15.77 -7.98 8.77
CA ALA A 57 16.36 -9.31 8.90
C ALA A 57 17.09 -9.74 7.62
N HIS A 58 16.59 -9.32 6.45
CA HIS A 58 17.28 -9.50 5.19
C HIS A 58 18.65 -8.79 5.21
N ASN A 59 18.65 -7.50 5.52
CA ASN A 59 19.87 -6.71 5.53
C ASN A 59 19.87 -5.74 6.72
N GLY A 60 20.69 -6.06 7.73
CA GLY A 60 20.80 -5.25 8.94
C GLY A 60 21.34 -3.84 8.72
N ASN A 61 21.86 -3.53 7.54
CA ASN A 61 22.32 -2.19 7.19
C ASN A 61 21.19 -1.27 6.70
N TRP A 62 20.05 -1.83 6.28
CA TRP A 62 18.90 -1.04 5.83
C TRP A 62 18.24 -0.34 7.02
N PHE A 63 17.90 0.93 6.84
CA PHE A 63 16.96 1.60 7.74
C PHE A 63 15.55 1.15 7.36
N THR A 64 14.75 0.72 8.34
CA THR A 64 13.39 0.23 8.11
C THR A 64 12.47 0.82 9.15
N ALA A 65 11.33 1.32 8.71
CA ALA A 65 10.39 1.99 9.59
C ALA A 65 8.98 1.99 8.99
N SER A 66 7.98 2.09 9.86
CA SER A 66 6.59 2.36 9.47
C SER A 66 6.25 3.82 9.72
N ASN A 67 5.28 4.34 8.95
CA ASN A 67 4.70 5.67 9.16
C ASN A 67 5.69 6.85 9.15
N VAL A 68 6.80 6.76 8.40
CA VAL A 68 7.77 7.86 8.26
C VAL A 68 7.22 8.94 7.33
N ILE A 69 7.26 10.19 7.78
CA ILE A 69 6.90 11.36 6.95
C ILE A 69 8.18 11.91 6.32
N CYS A 70 8.22 11.89 4.99
CA CYS A 70 9.26 12.50 4.17
C CYS A 70 8.74 13.74 3.44
N MET A 71 9.53 14.81 3.51
CA MET A 71 9.30 16.04 2.75
C MET A 71 10.19 16.04 1.51
N VAL A 72 9.58 16.07 0.32
CA VAL A 72 10.30 16.38 -0.92
C VAL A 72 9.79 17.72 -1.43
N GLY A 73 10.65 18.74 -1.41
CA GLY A 73 10.20 20.13 -1.64
C GLY A 73 9.26 20.60 -0.54
N ASN A 74 8.01 20.92 -0.90
CA ASN A 74 6.94 21.31 0.04
C ASN A 74 5.91 20.20 0.26
N ASP A 75 6.07 19.06 -0.40
CA ASP A 75 5.10 17.96 -0.38
C ASP A 75 5.46 16.91 0.67
N GLN A 76 4.43 16.42 1.36
CA GLN A 76 4.52 15.34 2.33
C GLN A 76 4.26 13.99 1.66
N TRP A 77 5.17 13.06 1.91
CA TRP A 77 5.14 11.71 1.40
C TRP A 77 5.24 10.75 2.58
N ARG A 78 4.32 9.79 2.66
CA ARG A 78 4.27 8.84 3.77
C ARG A 78 3.85 7.49 3.26
N SER A 79 4.76 6.52 3.29
CA SER A 79 4.40 5.12 3.08
C SER A 79 3.84 4.51 4.38
N ASP A 80 3.12 3.41 4.26
CA ASP A 80 2.73 2.57 5.41
C ASP A 80 3.97 1.98 6.08
N ALA A 81 4.88 1.42 5.28
CA ALA A 81 6.22 1.04 5.69
C ALA A 81 7.24 1.34 4.59
N GLY A 82 8.52 1.41 4.97
CA GLY A 82 9.60 1.66 4.03
C GLY A 82 10.89 0.98 4.42
N ALA A 83 11.72 0.69 3.43
CA ALA A 83 13.13 0.38 3.61
C ALA A 83 13.99 1.36 2.82
N TRP A 84 15.06 1.81 3.45
CA TRP A 84 16.09 2.66 2.85
C TRP A 84 17.39 1.88 2.84
N PHE A 85 17.97 1.70 1.67
CA PHE A 85 19.22 0.98 1.46
C PHE A 85 20.41 1.74 2.06
N GLN A 86 20.26 3.05 2.19
CA GLN A 86 21.17 3.93 2.92
C GLN A 86 20.41 4.60 4.06
N TRP A 87 21.07 4.78 5.20
CA TRP A 87 20.48 5.52 6.31
C TRP A 87 20.16 6.95 5.89
N PRO A 88 18.94 7.46 6.14
CA PRO A 88 18.63 8.86 5.92
C PRO A 88 19.60 9.73 6.73
N SER A 89 20.33 10.62 6.05
CA SER A 89 21.26 11.54 6.69
C SER A 89 20.50 12.51 7.61
N TYR A 90 20.96 12.66 8.85
CA TYR A 90 20.43 13.62 9.82
C TYR A 90 20.70 15.05 9.33
N HIS A 91 19.74 15.67 8.64
CA HIS A 91 19.75 17.10 8.37
C HIS A 91 18.47 17.75 8.93
N GLU A 92 18.66 18.43 10.06
CA GLU A 92 17.79 19.32 10.85
C GLU A 92 16.35 18.89 11.22
N PRO A 93 15.93 19.03 12.50
CA PRO A 93 14.67 18.48 13.02
C PRO A 93 13.42 19.31 12.71
N ILE A 94 13.53 20.40 11.93
CA ILE A 94 12.45 21.40 11.78
C ILE A 94 11.73 21.27 10.43
N LYS A 95 12.30 20.54 9.46
CA LYS A 95 11.63 20.07 8.25
C LYS A 95 12.26 18.74 7.85
N ASN A 96 11.52 17.63 7.96
CA ASN A 96 12.00 16.28 7.62
C ASN A 96 12.26 16.15 6.11
N TYR A 97 13.37 16.69 5.60
CA TYR A 97 13.87 16.40 4.27
C TYR A 97 14.47 14.98 4.24
N CYS A 98 13.64 13.93 4.39
CA CYS A 98 14.09 12.57 4.10
C CYS A 98 13.88 12.22 2.63
N ILE A 99 14.85 11.50 2.09
CA ILE A 99 14.73 10.80 0.82
C ILE A 99 13.57 9.80 0.97
N PRO A 100 12.65 9.69 0.00
CA PRO A 100 11.62 8.63 0.03
C PRO A 100 12.29 7.25 0.13
N PRO A 101 11.60 6.23 0.67
CA PRO A 101 12.19 4.90 0.78
C PRO A 101 12.54 4.33 -0.60
N ASP A 102 13.62 3.56 -0.66
CA ASP A 102 13.98 2.77 -1.86
C ASP A 102 12.94 1.67 -2.11
N LEU A 103 12.37 1.12 -1.02
CA LEU A 103 11.25 0.18 -1.05
C LEU A 103 10.03 0.80 -0.36
N TRP A 104 9.02 1.18 -1.14
CA TRP A 104 7.77 1.78 -0.70
C TRP A 104 6.69 0.72 -0.48
N LEU A 105 6.24 0.55 0.77
CA LEU A 105 5.25 -0.47 1.14
C LEU A 105 3.89 0.17 1.42
N GLU A 106 2.82 -0.38 0.85
CA GLU A 106 1.42 0.00 1.11
C GLU A 106 0.58 -1.22 1.46
N VAL A 107 -0.28 -1.13 2.47
CA VAL A 107 -1.18 -2.21 2.89
C VAL A 107 -2.61 -1.70 2.94
N PHE A 108 -3.46 -2.22 2.07
CA PHE A 108 -4.84 -1.74 1.95
C PHE A 108 -5.84 -2.90 2.02
N TYR A 109 -7.06 -2.63 2.46
CA TYR A 109 -8.14 -3.58 2.27
C TYR A 109 -8.59 -3.50 0.82
N ASN A 110 -8.86 -4.64 0.19
CA ASN A 110 -9.37 -4.77 -1.17
C ASN A 110 -10.86 -4.37 -1.21
N ARG A 111 -11.11 -3.12 -0.82
CA ARG A 111 -12.34 -2.34 -0.98
C ARG A 111 -12.03 -1.29 -2.01
N ASP A 112 -12.99 -0.96 -2.86
CA ASP A 112 -12.76 -0.04 -3.98
C ASP A 112 -12.12 1.27 -3.52
N LEU A 113 -12.65 1.88 -2.45
CA LEU A 113 -12.11 3.14 -1.92
C LEU A 113 -10.69 3.04 -1.33
N ASP A 114 -10.41 2.02 -0.51
CA ASP A 114 -9.08 1.81 0.08
C ASP A 114 -8.04 1.52 -1.02
N ARG A 115 -8.45 0.75 -2.03
CA ARG A 115 -7.63 0.42 -3.19
C ARG A 115 -7.36 1.69 -4.00
N GLU A 116 -8.39 2.40 -4.44
CA GLU A 116 -8.27 3.64 -5.23
C GLU A 116 -7.36 4.65 -4.54
N ASN A 117 -7.53 4.87 -3.23
CA ASN A 117 -6.65 5.76 -2.47
C ASN A 117 -5.17 5.35 -2.53
N VAL A 118 -4.86 4.05 -2.42
CA VAL A 118 -3.48 3.58 -2.52
C VAL A 118 -2.95 3.69 -3.94
N LEU A 119 -3.79 3.40 -4.95
CA LEU A 119 -3.39 3.52 -6.35
C LEU A 119 -3.09 4.98 -6.72
N GLU A 120 -3.98 5.91 -6.38
CA GLU A 120 -3.77 7.35 -6.60
C GLU A 120 -2.52 7.85 -5.88
N LYS A 121 -2.27 7.37 -4.66
CA LYS A 121 -1.07 7.72 -3.91
C LYS A 121 0.20 7.25 -4.62
N ILE A 122 0.22 6.01 -5.12
CA ILE A 122 1.38 5.46 -5.85
C ILE A 122 1.57 6.16 -7.18
N ASP A 123 0.49 6.38 -7.93
CA ASP A 123 0.51 7.12 -9.18
C ASP A 123 1.08 8.52 -8.97
N LYS A 124 0.70 9.19 -7.88
CA LYS A 124 1.24 10.50 -7.51
C LYS A 124 2.73 10.43 -7.15
N VAL A 125 3.13 9.49 -6.29
CA VAL A 125 4.56 9.32 -5.92
C VAL A 125 5.39 9.07 -7.18
N GLN A 126 4.89 8.25 -8.10
CA GLN A 126 5.60 7.99 -9.34
C GLN A 126 5.59 9.19 -10.27
N HIS A 127 4.46 9.84 -10.49
CA HIS A 127 4.45 11.01 -11.36
C HIS A 127 5.40 12.11 -10.89
N ASP A 128 5.43 12.36 -9.58
CA ASP A 128 6.18 13.46 -9.00
C ASP A 128 7.65 13.11 -8.71
N LEU A 129 7.97 11.83 -8.46
CA LEU A 129 9.30 11.37 -8.01
C LEU A 129 9.99 10.35 -8.94
N ASP A 130 9.27 9.72 -9.88
CA ASP A 130 9.86 8.78 -10.87
C ASP A 130 10.82 9.56 -11.80
N GLY A 131 12.06 9.11 -11.85
CA GLY A 131 13.17 9.78 -12.52
C GLY A 131 14.06 10.63 -11.61
N ILE A 132 13.62 10.94 -10.38
CA ILE A 132 14.47 11.50 -9.32
C ILE A 132 14.98 10.37 -8.42
N PHE A 133 14.08 9.45 -8.05
CA PHE A 133 14.38 8.31 -7.19
C PHE A 133 13.95 7.00 -7.86
N ASN A 134 14.73 5.95 -7.66
CA ASN A 134 14.39 4.61 -8.13
C ASN A 134 13.63 3.87 -7.01
N ILE A 135 12.35 4.20 -6.87
CA ILE A 135 11.49 3.65 -5.82
C ILE A 135 10.84 2.36 -6.32
N GLU A 136 11.01 1.27 -5.57
CA GLU A 136 10.29 0.02 -5.77
C GLU A 136 9.03 0.00 -4.94
N PHE A 137 7.90 -0.25 -5.57
CA PHE A 137 6.61 -0.28 -4.89
C PHE A 137 6.22 -1.70 -4.59
N VAL A 138 5.91 -1.95 -3.32
CA VAL A 138 5.20 -3.15 -2.91
C VAL A 138 3.89 -2.84 -2.23
N THR A 139 2.81 -3.34 -2.83
CA THR A 139 1.47 -3.16 -2.25
C THR A 139 0.87 -4.50 -1.88
N ILE A 140 0.20 -4.56 -0.74
CA ILE A 140 -0.46 -5.77 -0.24
C ILE A 140 -1.93 -5.46 -0.08
N ALA A 141 -2.74 -6.02 -0.98
CA ALA A 141 -4.18 -6.05 -0.81
C ALA A 141 -4.55 -7.08 0.27
N LEU A 142 -5.43 -6.72 1.20
CA LEU A 142 -6.01 -7.62 2.18
C LEU A 142 -7.48 -7.87 1.83
N PRO A 143 -8.05 -9.03 2.12
CA PRO A 143 -9.48 -9.24 1.89
C PRO A 143 -10.34 -8.27 2.73
N ASP A 144 -11.39 -7.71 2.12
CA ASP A 144 -12.38 -6.84 2.78
C ASP A 144 -13.13 -7.59 3.90
N ARG A 145 -13.46 -8.87 3.66
CA ARG A 145 -14.28 -9.69 4.59
C ARG A 145 -13.72 -11.09 4.84
N ARG A 146 -14.07 -11.57 6.03
CA ARG A 146 -13.62 -12.78 6.73
C ARG A 146 -13.75 -14.02 5.86
N SER A 147 -12.62 -14.54 5.42
CA SER A 147 -12.48 -15.95 5.04
C SER A 147 -11.29 -16.54 5.78
N HIS A 148 -11.44 -17.79 6.21
CA HIS A 148 -10.45 -18.45 7.04
C HIS A 148 -9.30 -18.91 6.16
N PHE A 149 -8.14 -18.29 6.30
CA PHE A 149 -6.90 -18.96 5.93
C PHE A 149 -6.54 -19.95 7.01
N CYS A 150 -6.39 -21.22 6.65
CA CYS A 150 -5.85 -22.21 7.57
C CYS A 150 -4.41 -21.80 7.93
N GLY A 151 -4.09 -21.89 9.23
CA GLY A 151 -2.73 -21.70 9.72
C GLY A 151 -1.75 -22.66 9.05
N ASN A 152 -0.45 -22.34 9.14
CA ASN A 152 0.60 -23.13 8.48
C ASN A 152 0.50 -24.60 8.89
N PRO A 153 0.17 -25.51 7.94
CA PRO A 153 0.04 -26.93 8.26
C PRO A 153 1.40 -27.57 8.59
N ASN A 154 2.51 -26.94 8.18
CA ASN A 154 3.88 -27.45 8.34
C ASN A 154 4.75 -26.41 9.07
N LEU A 155 4.43 -26.13 10.33
CA LEU A 155 5.22 -25.24 11.19
C LEU A 155 6.68 -25.72 11.30
N GLY A 156 7.62 -24.82 11.03
CA GLY A 156 9.06 -25.11 11.12
C GLY A 156 9.67 -25.75 9.85
N ALA A 157 8.88 -25.96 8.80
CA ALA A 157 9.42 -26.41 7.51
C ALA A 157 10.36 -25.35 6.90
N ILE A 158 11.37 -25.83 6.17
CA ILE A 158 12.30 -24.97 5.45
C ILE A 158 11.55 -24.22 4.34
N SER A 159 11.81 -22.92 4.21
CA SER A 159 11.25 -22.09 3.13
C SER A 159 11.88 -22.46 1.79
N ILE A 160 11.06 -22.68 0.75
CA ILE A 160 11.52 -23.03 -0.61
C ILE A 160 11.12 -21.97 -1.62
N LEU A 161 11.88 -21.84 -2.71
CA LEU A 161 11.61 -20.85 -3.76
C LEU A 161 10.31 -21.21 -4.49
N ALA A 162 9.42 -20.23 -4.64
CA ALA A 162 8.18 -20.37 -5.39
C ALA A 162 8.47 -20.32 -6.90
N ASN A 163 7.88 -21.27 -7.63
CA ASN A 163 7.94 -21.23 -9.09
C ASN A 163 6.90 -20.25 -9.63
N PRO A 164 7.25 -19.43 -10.64
CA PRO A 164 6.26 -18.62 -11.34
C PRO A 164 5.26 -19.54 -12.04
N THR A 165 4.01 -19.10 -12.13
CA THR A 165 3.01 -19.82 -12.92
C THR A 165 3.39 -19.75 -14.38
N SER A 166 3.22 -20.85 -15.12
CA SER A 166 3.51 -20.92 -16.55
C SER A 166 2.58 -20.07 -17.43
N GLN A 167 1.59 -19.41 -16.82
CA GLN A 167 0.58 -18.64 -17.52
C GLN A 167 0.83 -17.14 -17.33
N ASN A 168 0.79 -16.37 -18.43
CA ASN A 168 0.68 -14.91 -18.40
C ASN A 168 -0.72 -14.44 -17.91
N THR A 169 -1.57 -15.37 -17.48
CA THR A 169 -2.91 -15.09 -16.96
C THR A 169 -2.92 -15.19 -15.46
N ARG A 170 -3.52 -14.16 -14.83
CA ARG A 170 -3.79 -14.06 -13.40
C ARG A 170 -4.35 -15.37 -12.84
N PRO A 171 -3.78 -15.91 -11.74
CA PRO A 171 -4.35 -17.06 -11.05
C PRO A 171 -5.81 -16.82 -10.67
N TYR A 172 -6.64 -17.85 -10.85
CA TYR A 172 -8.07 -17.78 -10.54
C TYR A 172 -8.36 -17.68 -9.03
N LEU A 173 -7.47 -18.22 -8.22
CA LEU A 173 -7.61 -18.27 -6.76
C LEU A 173 -6.45 -17.53 -6.12
N ALA A 174 -6.80 -16.66 -5.19
CA ALA A 174 -5.87 -15.98 -4.31
C ALA A 174 -5.64 -16.81 -3.03
N PRO A 175 -4.50 -16.64 -2.34
CA PRO A 175 -3.56 -15.53 -2.50
C PRO A 175 -2.55 -15.78 -3.63
N TYR A 176 -2.17 -14.71 -4.34
CA TYR A 176 -1.12 -14.76 -5.36
C TYR A 176 -0.27 -13.48 -5.33
N LEU A 177 0.96 -13.57 -5.82
CA LEU A 177 1.86 -12.43 -6.02
C LEU A 177 1.94 -12.12 -7.51
N ILE A 178 1.99 -10.84 -7.86
CA ILE A 178 2.26 -10.36 -9.22
C ILE A 178 3.51 -9.48 -9.18
N HIS A 179 4.49 -9.82 -10.00
CA HIS A 179 5.70 -9.02 -10.21
C HIS A 179 5.80 -8.64 -11.68
N TRP A 180 6.02 -7.36 -11.98
CA TRP A 180 6.36 -6.93 -13.34
C TRP A 180 7.85 -7.05 -13.57
N ASN A 181 8.26 -7.97 -14.45
CA ASN A 181 9.67 -8.12 -14.78
C ASN A 181 10.21 -6.88 -15.53
N ALA A 182 11.52 -6.86 -15.81
CA ALA A 182 12.19 -5.75 -16.49
C ALA A 182 11.60 -5.36 -17.87
N ASN A 183 10.75 -6.21 -18.47
CA ASN A 183 10.06 -5.93 -19.73
C ASN A 183 8.59 -5.50 -19.51
N ASN A 184 8.20 -5.15 -18.29
CA ASN A 184 6.84 -4.84 -17.88
C ASN A 184 5.84 -5.98 -18.15
N ILE A 185 6.29 -7.23 -18.11
CA ILE A 185 5.41 -8.40 -18.24
C ILE A 185 5.06 -8.90 -16.83
N PRO A 186 3.77 -9.07 -16.51
CA PRO A 186 3.35 -9.59 -15.21
C PRO A 186 3.72 -11.08 -15.09
N VAL A 187 4.46 -11.40 -14.04
CA VAL A 187 4.83 -12.74 -13.60
C VAL A 187 4.04 -13.05 -12.35
N TYR A 188 3.27 -14.13 -12.39
CA TYR A 188 2.38 -14.52 -11.30
C TYR A 188 2.98 -15.68 -10.49
N TYR A 189 2.75 -15.67 -9.18
CA TYR A 189 3.16 -16.74 -8.27
C TYR A 189 1.98 -17.13 -7.38
N ILE A 190 1.77 -18.43 -7.18
CA ILE A 190 0.82 -18.90 -6.17
C ILE A 190 1.48 -18.77 -4.80
N VAL A 191 0.81 -18.04 -3.89
CA VAL A 191 1.30 -17.83 -2.53
C VAL A 191 0.89 -19.04 -1.70
N ASN A 192 1.88 -19.78 -1.19
CA ASN A 192 1.66 -20.96 -0.35
C ASN A 192 2.56 -20.94 0.89
N TRP A 193 2.16 -21.69 1.91
CA TRP A 193 2.94 -21.86 3.13
C TRP A 193 4.32 -22.42 2.84
N ASN A 194 5.32 -21.89 3.54
CA ASN A 194 6.73 -22.24 3.47
C ASN A 194 7.35 -22.00 2.09
N HIS A 195 6.75 -21.11 1.30
CA HIS A 195 7.34 -20.63 0.06
C HIS A 195 7.78 -19.17 0.20
N HIS A 196 8.71 -18.75 -0.66
CA HIS A 196 9.16 -17.37 -0.81
C HIS A 196 9.47 -17.08 -2.28
N VAL A 197 9.58 -15.81 -2.65
CA VAL A 197 10.17 -15.40 -3.93
C VAL A 197 11.46 -14.63 -3.69
N ASP A 198 12.41 -14.77 -4.60
CA ASP A 198 13.71 -14.07 -4.54
C ASP A 198 13.61 -12.58 -4.89
N ILE A 199 12.48 -12.15 -5.46
CA ILE A 199 12.18 -10.73 -5.65
C ILE A 199 12.09 -10.11 -4.26
N GLU A 200 12.97 -9.16 -3.94
CA GLU A 200 12.94 -8.35 -2.70
C GLU A 200 12.64 -9.10 -1.41
N MET A 201 12.99 -10.40 -1.36
CA MET A 201 12.91 -11.24 -0.16
C MET A 201 11.53 -11.46 0.44
N TRP A 202 10.51 -11.67 -0.40
CA TRP A 202 9.14 -11.86 0.06
C TRP A 202 8.87 -13.27 0.59
N HIS A 203 8.93 -13.43 1.92
CA HIS A 203 8.48 -14.63 2.61
C HIS A 203 6.97 -14.64 2.81
N PHE A 204 6.29 -15.56 2.13
CA PHE A 204 4.83 -15.67 2.18
C PHE A 204 4.29 -15.97 3.57
N ASN A 205 5.06 -16.69 4.40
CA ASN A 205 4.69 -17.02 5.77
C ASN A 205 4.33 -15.78 6.61
N ILE A 206 4.94 -14.62 6.36
CA ILE A 206 4.63 -13.41 7.14
C ILE A 206 3.19 -12.97 6.90
N ILE A 207 2.80 -12.87 5.64
CA ILE A 207 1.47 -12.43 5.21
C ILE A 207 0.42 -13.49 5.55
N LEU A 208 0.71 -14.76 5.23
CA LEU A 208 -0.17 -15.89 5.53
C LEU A 208 -0.42 -16.04 7.05
N ASN A 209 0.57 -15.79 7.92
CA ASN A 209 0.40 -15.81 9.38
C ASN A 209 -0.53 -14.71 9.93
N ILE A 210 -0.78 -13.67 9.16
CA ILE A 210 -1.63 -12.55 9.58
C ILE A 210 -3.07 -12.84 9.20
N ILE A 211 -3.28 -13.25 7.95
CA ILE A 211 -4.62 -13.60 7.44
C ILE A 211 -5.16 -14.92 8.00
N SER A 212 -4.29 -15.81 8.51
CA SER A 212 -4.70 -17.09 9.11
C SER A 212 -5.16 -16.98 10.56
N ARG A 213 -5.08 -15.80 11.18
CA ARG A 213 -5.57 -15.61 12.55
C ARG A 213 -7.10 -15.64 12.54
N PRO A 214 -7.73 -16.40 13.46
CA PRO A 214 -9.17 -16.65 13.41
C PRO A 214 -9.98 -15.36 13.61
N TRP A 215 -10.97 -15.18 12.76
CA TRP A 215 -12.10 -14.28 12.98
C TRP A 215 -13.38 -15.11 13.11
N SER A 216 -14.31 -14.65 13.93
CA SER A 216 -15.61 -15.32 14.16
C SER A 216 -16.48 -15.34 12.89
N LEU A 217 -16.96 -16.56 12.60
CA LEU A 217 -18.02 -17.01 11.68
C LEU A 217 -18.81 -15.93 10.92
N GLU A 218 -18.63 -15.88 9.60
CA GLU A 218 -19.67 -16.20 8.60
C GLU A 218 -19.03 -16.19 7.20
N ASN A 219 -19.47 -17.12 6.35
CA ASN A 219 -18.96 -17.30 4.99
C ASN A 219 -19.31 -16.09 4.11
N ASP A 220 -18.33 -15.52 3.41
CA ASP A 220 -18.34 -15.54 1.95
C ASP A 220 -17.01 -15.10 1.33
N LYS A 221 -16.81 -15.58 0.11
CA LYS A 221 -15.61 -15.56 -0.73
C LYS A 221 -15.03 -14.16 -0.94
N LEU A 222 -13.73 -14.01 -0.67
CA LEU A 222 -12.72 -13.34 -1.52
C LEU A 222 -11.40 -13.31 -0.73
N ASN A 223 -10.52 -14.29 -0.98
CA ASN A 223 -9.20 -14.41 -0.35
C ASN A 223 -8.15 -13.56 -1.08
N LEU A 224 -8.46 -12.32 -1.48
CA LEU A 224 -7.56 -11.57 -2.35
C LEU A 224 -6.42 -10.93 -1.55
N ILE A 225 -5.27 -11.60 -1.58
CA ILE A 225 -3.97 -10.93 -1.44
C ILE A 225 -3.36 -10.81 -2.81
N ILE A 226 -3.11 -9.58 -3.23
CA ILE A 226 -2.24 -9.25 -4.35
C ILE A 226 -1.03 -8.54 -3.76
N ILE A 227 0.14 -9.12 -3.99
CA ILE A 227 1.41 -8.42 -3.76
C ILE A 227 1.85 -7.91 -5.11
N PHE A 228 1.86 -6.59 -5.30
CA PHE A 228 2.45 -5.97 -6.48
C PHE A 228 3.92 -5.70 -6.17
N CYS A 229 4.85 -6.07 -7.04
CA CYS A 229 6.23 -5.60 -6.95
C CYS A 229 6.62 -5.01 -8.30
N THR A 230 6.94 -3.73 -8.35
CA THR A 230 7.37 -3.06 -9.58
C THR A 230 8.26 -1.87 -9.31
N THR A 231 9.21 -1.62 -10.21
CA THR A 231 9.98 -0.37 -10.30
C THR A 231 9.18 0.76 -10.96
N LYS A 232 8.09 0.44 -11.69
CA LYS A 232 7.18 1.41 -12.33
C LYS A 232 5.74 0.91 -12.35
N TRP A 233 4.82 1.71 -11.82
CA TRP A 233 3.38 1.50 -11.90
C TRP A 233 2.96 2.17 -13.20
N HIS A 234 2.83 1.36 -14.25
CA HIS A 234 2.02 1.79 -15.36
C HIS A 234 0.58 1.55 -14.95
N ILE A 235 -0.25 2.60 -14.92
CA ILE A 235 -1.70 2.43 -14.98
C ILE A 235 -1.96 1.64 -16.27
N ILE A 236 -2.04 0.31 -16.16
CA ILE A 236 -2.46 -0.52 -17.26
C ILE A 236 -3.97 -0.35 -17.30
N ASP A 237 -4.40 0.71 -17.98
CA ASP A 237 -5.78 0.95 -18.40
C ASP A 237 -6.30 -0.34 -19.07
N GLY A 238 -6.98 -1.18 -18.30
CA GLY A 238 -7.42 -2.50 -18.75
C GLY A 238 -7.37 -3.60 -17.70
N LEU A 239 -6.62 -3.46 -16.60
CA LEU A 239 -6.78 -4.34 -15.45
C LEU A 239 -7.97 -3.87 -14.61
N ASN A 240 -9.15 -4.17 -15.13
CA ASN A 240 -10.35 -4.32 -14.32
C ASN A 240 -10.06 -5.37 -13.23
N LEU A 241 -9.61 -4.91 -12.06
CA LEU A 241 -9.36 -5.71 -10.85
C LEU A 241 -10.68 -6.15 -10.20
N PHE A 242 -11.59 -6.70 -11.00
CA PHE A 242 -12.77 -7.44 -10.54
C PHE A 242 -12.38 -8.85 -10.09
#